data_AF-A0A6P0LQL7-F1
#
_entry.id   AF-A0A6P0LQL7-F1
#
_cell.length_a   1.000
_cell.length_b   1.000
_cell.length_c   1.000
_cell.angle_alpha   90.00
_cell.angle_beta   90.00
_cell.angle_gamma   90.00
#
_symmetry.space_group_name_H-M   'P 1'
#
loop_
_entity.id
_entity.type
_entity.pdbx_description
1 polymer ?
#
loop_
_entity_poly.entity_id
_entity_poly.type
_entity_poly.pdbx_seq_one_letter_code
_entity_poly.pdbx_strand_id
1 'polypeptide(L)' 'IAQDETTSLVFGMPKEAIALGAAKEVLPIDAIAPRLRELCLINTSFFEN' A
#
# COMPACT_ATOMS: atom_id res chain seq x y z
N ILE A 1 -1.19 1.86 3.20
CA ILE A 1 -0.60 2.10 1.85
C ILE A 1 -1.45 3.15 1.16
N ALA A 2 -0.85 4.11 0.48
CA ALA A 2 -1.50 5.07 -0.41
C ALA A 2 -0.81 5.04 -1.80
N GLN A 3 -1.56 5.36 -2.87
CA GLN A 3 -1.00 5.46 -4.22
C GLN A 3 -0.22 6.78 -4.38
N ASP A 4 0.89 6.77 -5.11
CA ASP A 4 1.65 7.98 -5.41
C ASP A 4 0.95 8.89 -6.42
N GLU A 5 1.42 10.13 -6.52
CA GLU A 5 0.86 11.13 -7.44
C GLU A 5 1.14 10.79 -8.90
N THR A 6 2.34 10.28 -9.20
CA THR A 6 2.80 9.99 -10.58
C THR A 6 1.91 8.99 -11.31
N THR A 7 1.39 7.99 -10.59
CA THR A 7 0.52 6.96 -11.18
C THR A 7 -0.97 7.21 -10.94
N SER A 8 -1.32 8.23 -10.15
CA SER A 8 -2.71 8.58 -9.88
C SER A 8 -3.31 9.41 -11.01
N LEU A 9 -4.50 9.04 -11.47
CA LEU A 9 -5.29 9.91 -12.35
C LEU A 9 -5.82 11.14 -11.59
N VAL A 10 -6.25 10.92 -10.34
CA VAL A 10 -6.70 11.98 -9.42
C VAL A 10 -6.07 11.73 -8.06
N PHE A 11 -5.11 12.58 -7.68
CA PHE A 11 -4.39 12.49 -6.41
C PHE A 11 -5.14 13.20 -5.27
N GLY A 12 -6.40 12.78 -5.02
CA GLY A 12 -7.26 13.32 -3.98
C GLY A 12 -7.18 12.50 -2.68
N MET A 13 -7.88 11.37 -2.63
CA MET A 13 -7.90 10.50 -1.45
C MET A 13 -6.49 10.07 -0.98
N PRO A 14 -5.55 9.70 -1.86
CA PRO A 14 -4.20 9.35 -1.41
C PRO A 14 -3.48 10.51 -0.69
N LYS A 15 -3.64 11.74 -1.18
CA LYS A 15 -3.06 12.96 -0.57
C LYS A 15 -3.59 13.19 0.84
N GLU A 16 -4.89 13.05 1.05
CA GLU A 16 -5.50 13.22 2.38
C GLU A 16 -5.04 12.14 3.36
N ALA A 17 -4.94 10.88 2.92
CA ALA A 17 -4.42 9.80 3.76
C ALA A 17 -2.96 10.01 4.19
N ILE A 18 -2.15 10.63 3.33
CA ILE A 18 -0.77 11.03 3.63
C ILE A 18 -0.75 12.19 4.63
N ALA A 19 -1.54 13.23 4.39
CA ALA A 19 -1.61 14.42 5.26
C ALA A 19 -2.07 14.08 6.69
N LEU A 20 -2.99 13.10 6.82
CA LEU A 20 -3.45 12.57 8.10
C LEU A 20 -2.46 11.63 8.79
N GLY A 21 -1.33 11.29 8.16
CA GLY A 21 -0.37 10.30 8.67
C GLY A 21 -0.91 8.86 8.70
N ALA A 22 -2.04 8.59 8.05
CA ALA A 22 -2.67 7.27 7.99
C ALA A 22 -1.95 6.32 7.03
N ALA A 23 -1.29 6.87 6.00
CA ALA A 23 -0.52 6.09 5.04
C ALA A 23 0.90 5.81 5.56
N LYS A 24 1.18 4.54 5.89
CA LYS A 24 2.55 4.09 6.26
C LYS A 24 3.53 3.98 5.10
N GLU A 25 3.01 3.78 3.88
CA GLU A 25 3.79 3.57 2.66
C GLU A 25 3.06 4.26 1.50
N VAL A 26 3.81 4.91 0.61
CA VAL A 26 3.32 5.57 -0.62
C VAL A 26 3.99 4.90 -1.81
N LEU A 27 3.20 4.37 -2.74
CA LEU A 27 3.69 3.47 -3.80
C LEU A 27 3.04 3.77 -5.16
N PRO A 28 3.72 3.52 -6.29
CA PRO A 28 3.08 3.53 -7.60
C PRO A 28 2.06 2.38 -7.71
N ILE A 29 1.09 2.52 -8.61
CA ILE A 29 -0.06 1.59 -8.73
C ILE A 29 0.34 0.13 -8.95
N ASP A 30 1.40 -0.10 -9.72
CA ASP A 30 1.95 -1.41 -10.04
C ASP A 30 2.66 -2.08 -8.84
N ALA A 31 3.13 -1.29 -7.88
CA ALA A 31 3.78 -1.79 -6.67
C ALA A 31 2.78 -2.10 -5.52
N ILE A 32 1.53 -1.63 -5.58
CA ILE A 32 0.56 -1.84 -4.48
C ILE A 32 0.19 -3.32 -4.33
N ALA A 33 -0.16 -3.99 -5.43
CA ALA A 33 -0.60 -5.39 -5.39
C ALA A 33 0.48 -6.37 -4.84
N PRO A 34 1.73 -6.37 -5.32
CA PRO A 34 2.77 -7.24 -4.75
C PRO A 34 3.02 -6.91 -3.28
N ARG A 35 3.02 -5.63 -2.88
CA ARG A 35 3.22 -5.23 -1.50
C ARG A 35 2.11 -5.73 -0.56
N LEU A 36 0.86 -5.63 -0.99
CA LEU A 36 -0.27 -6.18 -0.24
C LEU A 36 -0.11 -7.69 -0.04
N ARG A 37 0.30 -8.41 -1.08
CA ARG A 37 0.54 -9.85 -1.01
C ARG A 37 1.60 -10.18 0.04
N GLU A 38 2.73 -9.48 0.04
CA GLU A 38 3.78 -9.68 1.06
C GLU A 38 3.25 -9.44 2.48
N LEU A 39 2.57 -8.32 2.71
CA LEU A 39 2.01 -7.97 4.02
C LEU A 39 1.04 -9.02 4.56
N CYS A 40 0.22 -9.60 3.67
CA CYS A 40 -0.73 -10.65 4.05
C CYS A 40 -0.06 -12.02 4.25
N LEU A 41 1.06 -12.29 3.56
CA LEU A 41 1.76 -13.59 3.61
C LEU A 41 2.83 -13.69 4.70
N ILE A 42 3.24 -12.58 5.32
CA ILE A 42 4.25 -12.57 6.40
C ILE A 42 3.83 -13.42 7.63
N ASN A 43 2.57 -13.85 7.73
CA ASN A 43 2.08 -14.71 8.83
C ASN A 43 1.77 -16.17 8.45
N THR A 44 2.09 -16.63 7.25
CA THR A 44 1.73 -18.01 6.83
C THR A 44 2.68 -19.09 7.40
N SER A 45 3.78 -18.71 8.05
CA SER A 45 4.72 -19.65 8.69
C SER A 45 4.22 -20.33 9.98
N PHE A 46 2.98 -20.09 10.40
CA PHE A 46 2.37 -20.77 11.56
C PHE A 46 1.45 -21.95 11.17
N PHE A 47 1.35 -22.29 9.88
CA PHE A 47 0.51 -23.40 9.40
C PHE A 47 1.27 -24.58 8.79
N GLU A 48 2.60 -24.56 8.80
CA GLU A 48 3.38 -25.77 8.49
C GLU A 48 3.88 -26.41 9.80
N ASN A 49 3.35 -27.62 10.06
CA ASN A 49 3.94 -28.59 10.99
C ASN A 49 5.30 -29.04 10.47
#